data_AF-A0A3D0RD56-F1
#
_entry.id   AF-A0A3D0RD56-F1
#
_cell.length_a   1.000
_cell.length_b   1.000
_cell.length_c   1.000
_cell.angle_alpha   90.00
_cell.angle_beta   90.00
_cell.angle_gamma   90.00
#
_symmetry.space_group_name_H-M   'P 1'
#
loop_
_entity.id
_entity.type
_entity.pdbx_description
1 polymer ?
#
loop_
_entity_poly.entity_id
_entity_poly.type
_entity_poly.pdbx_seq_one_letter_code
_entity_poly.pdbx_strand_id
1 'polypeptide(L)'
;VMEVDLNGQPLGRANAGTDATFSLAQLVAHAAKSRNLGAGAIIGSGTISNRDADGGPGRPVDAGGRGYSCLAEIRMVETIRDGKPATPFMQFGDRVGIEMHDDDGASIFGRIDQTVEKFDV
;
A
#
# COMPACT_ATOMS: atom_id res chain seq x y z
N VAL A 1 9.21 1.37 8.25
CA VAL A 1 7.75 1.47 7.96
C VAL A 1 7.56 1.95 6.52
N MET A 2 6.52 1.48 5.80
CA MET A 2 6.17 2.03 4.49
C MET A 2 5.22 3.21 4.64
N GLU A 3 5.60 4.35 4.09
CA GLU A 3 4.84 5.58 4.08
C GLU A 3 4.22 5.79 2.70
N VAL A 4 2.91 5.99 2.67
CA VAL A 4 2.15 6.37 1.48
C VAL A 4 1.50 7.70 1.76
N ASP A 5 1.73 8.68 0.89
CA ASP A 5 1.10 9.99 0.93
C ASP A 5 0.32 10.24 -0.36
N LEU A 6 -0.85 10.86 -0.24
CA LEU A 6 -1.65 11.34 -1.36
C LEU A 6 -1.87 12.84 -1.18
N ASN A 7 -1.47 13.64 -2.17
CA ASN A 7 -1.55 15.10 -2.15
C ASN A 7 -0.89 15.73 -0.91
N GLY A 8 0.23 15.14 -0.47
CA GLY A 8 0.97 15.56 0.72
C GLY A 8 0.33 15.17 2.06
N GLN A 9 -0.79 14.44 2.05
CA GLN A 9 -1.44 13.94 3.25
C GLN A 9 -1.10 12.47 3.48
N PRO A 10 -0.79 12.06 4.72
CA PRO A 10 -0.59 10.65 5.07
C PRO A 10 -1.80 9.80 4.73
N LEU A 11 -1.63 8.86 3.81
CA LEU A 11 -2.64 7.86 3.46
C LEU A 11 -2.41 6.56 4.24
N GLY A 12 -1.16 6.11 4.33
CA GLY A 12 -0.76 4.86 4.97
C GLY A 12 0.62 4.89 5.61
N ARG A 13 0.77 4.17 6.72
CA ARG A 13 1.97 3.98 7.55
C ARG A 13 2.08 2.51 7.97
N ALA A 14 1.99 1.63 6.98
CA ALA A 14 1.93 0.20 7.18
C ALA A 14 3.32 -0.40 7.43
N ASN A 15 3.41 -1.37 8.34
CA ASN A 15 4.58 -2.18 8.57
C ASN A 15 4.57 -3.40 7.63
N ALA A 16 5.55 -3.48 6.74
CA ALA A 16 5.70 -4.56 5.76
C ALA A 16 5.95 -5.94 6.38
N GLY A 17 6.47 -5.98 7.62
CA GLY A 17 6.71 -7.21 8.36
C GLY A 17 5.52 -7.69 9.19
N THR A 18 4.38 -6.98 9.17
CA THR A 18 3.18 -7.31 9.95
C THR A 18 2.04 -7.69 9.01
N ASP A 19 1.19 -8.63 9.43
CA ASP A 19 -0.01 -9.08 8.71
C ASP A 19 0.20 -9.65 7.29
N ALA A 20 1.46 -9.83 6.86
CA ALA A 20 1.78 -10.57 5.65
C ALA A 20 1.50 -12.07 5.84
N THR A 21 0.42 -12.58 5.24
CA THR A 21 0.03 -14.00 5.31
C THR A 21 1.10 -14.94 4.74
N PHE A 22 1.86 -14.47 3.75
CA PHE A 22 2.92 -15.22 3.08
C PHE A 22 4.20 -14.40 3.02
N SER A 23 5.34 -15.05 3.24
CA SER A 23 6.65 -14.45 2.98
C SER A 23 6.94 -14.37 1.48
N LEU A 24 7.88 -13.49 1.08
CA LEU A 24 8.35 -13.42 -0.31
C LEU A 24 8.89 -14.78 -0.81
N ALA A 25 9.54 -15.56 0.05
CA ALA A 25 10.02 -16.89 -0.30
C ALA A 25 8.87 -17.85 -0.66
N GLN A 26 7.75 -17.79 0.08
CA GLN A 26 6.55 -18.57 -0.23
C GLN A 26 5.91 -18.12 -1.54
N LEU A 27 5.87 -16.82 -1.82
CA LEU A 27 5.35 -16.28 -3.08
C LEU A 27 6.20 -16.71 -4.28
N VAL A 28 7.53 -16.65 -4.17
CA VAL A 28 8.47 -17.15 -5.19
C VAL A 28 8.27 -18.64 -5.43
N ALA A 29 8.22 -19.45 -4.36
CA ALA A 29 8.00 -20.89 -4.46
C ALA A 29 6.66 -21.23 -5.13
N HIS A 30 5.59 -20.48 -4.80
CA HIS A 30 4.29 -20.65 -5.42
C HIS A 30 4.32 -20.32 -6.92
N ALA A 31 4.92 -19.18 -7.29
CA ALA A 31 5.03 -18.76 -8.68
C ALA A 31 5.87 -19.75 -9.51
N ALA A 32 6.95 -20.28 -8.95
CA ALA A 32 7.84 -21.24 -9.61
C ALA A 32 7.24 -22.66 -9.76
N LYS A 33 6.10 -22.95 -9.09
CA LYS A 33 5.48 -24.28 -9.11
C LYS A 33 5.09 -24.76 -10.50
N SER A 34 4.70 -23.86 -11.40
CA SER A 34 4.18 -24.20 -12.73
C SER A 34 4.85 -23.48 -13.89
N ARG A 35 5.88 -22.68 -13.62
CA ARG A 35 6.64 -21.95 -14.65
C ARG A 35 8.05 -21.63 -14.14
N ASN A 36 9.00 -21.49 -15.07
CA ASN A 36 10.34 -21.03 -14.73
C ASN A 36 10.34 -19.53 -14.42
N LEU A 37 11.09 -19.12 -13.41
CA LEU A 37 11.39 -17.72 -13.10
C LEU A 37 12.84 -17.44 -13.50
N GLY A 38 13.03 -16.62 -14.55
CA GLY A 38 14.36 -16.23 -15.02
C GLY A 38 14.98 -15.10 -14.19
N ALA A 39 16.29 -14.88 -14.36
CA ALA A 39 16.97 -13.74 -13.77
C ALA A 39 16.29 -12.42 -14.21
N GLY A 40 16.01 -11.54 -13.25
CA GLY A 40 15.26 -10.29 -13.48
C GLY A 40 13.74 -10.38 -13.30
N ALA A 41 13.19 -11.56 -12.95
CA ALA A 41 11.78 -11.66 -12.58
C ALA A 41 11.47 -10.84 -11.31
N ILE A 42 10.37 -10.07 -11.34
CA ILE A 42 9.90 -9.27 -10.20
C ILE A 42 8.68 -9.96 -9.59
N ILE A 43 8.74 -10.24 -8.29
CA ILE A 43 7.62 -10.78 -7.50
C ILE A 43 7.20 -9.71 -6.48
N GLY A 44 6.00 -9.17 -6.65
CA GLY A 44 5.43 -8.23 -5.70
C GLY A 44 4.80 -8.96 -4.50
N SER A 45 4.86 -8.33 -3.32
CA SER A 45 4.17 -8.80 -2.11
C SER A 45 2.63 -8.69 -2.22
N GLY A 46 2.14 -7.87 -3.13
CA GLY A 46 0.80 -7.28 -3.06
C GLY A 46 0.79 -6.05 -2.15
N THR A 47 -0.37 -5.41 -2.03
CA THR A 47 -0.57 -4.24 -1.16
C THR A 47 -0.24 -4.61 0.29
N ILE A 48 0.61 -3.79 0.93
CA ILE A 48 0.90 -3.93 2.36
C ILE A 48 -0.24 -3.29 3.15
N SER A 49 -0.90 -4.08 3.99
CA SER A 49 -1.99 -3.67 4.87
C SER A 49 -1.79 -4.26 6.27
N ASN A 50 -2.21 -3.54 7.29
CA ASN A 50 -2.20 -4.02 8.67
C ASN A 50 -3.59 -3.90 9.28
N ARG A 51 -3.96 -4.89 10.08
CA ARG A 51 -5.19 -4.86 10.87
C ARG A 51 -5.06 -3.85 12.01
N ASP A 52 -6.18 -3.37 12.50
CA ASP A 52 -6.21 -2.60 13.74
C ASP A 52 -6.04 -3.52 14.96
N ALA A 53 -5.85 -2.93 16.14
CA ALA A 53 -5.59 -3.66 17.38
C ALA A 53 -6.76 -4.59 17.79
N ASP A 54 -7.99 -4.28 17.36
CA ASP A 54 -9.17 -5.12 17.56
C ASP A 54 -9.36 -6.20 16.47
N GLY A 55 -8.42 -6.31 15.53
CA GLY A 55 -8.49 -7.21 14.38
C GLY A 55 -9.35 -6.69 13.22
N GLY A 56 -9.91 -5.48 13.34
CA GLY A 56 -10.66 -4.81 12.30
C GLY A 56 -9.81 -4.40 11.09
N PRO A 57 -10.43 -3.87 10.04
CA PRO A 57 -9.79 -3.60 8.75
C PRO A 57 -8.81 -2.40 8.76
N GLY A 58 -8.49 -1.85 9.93
CA GLY A 58 -7.68 -0.64 10.06
C GLY A 58 -8.51 0.62 10.25
N ARG A 59 -7.82 1.71 10.57
CA ARG A 59 -8.35 3.08 10.65
C ARG A 59 -7.47 4.03 9.84
N PRO A 60 -8.05 5.11 9.29
CA PRO A 60 -7.28 6.21 8.71
C PRO A 60 -6.17 6.73 9.64
N VAL A 61 -5.12 7.33 9.07
CA VAL A 61 -4.01 7.90 9.84
C VAL A 61 -4.49 9.03 10.77
N ASP A 62 -5.39 9.89 10.29
CA ASP A 62 -5.98 10.99 11.07
C ASP A 62 -6.91 10.52 12.21
N ALA A 63 -7.38 9.27 12.16
CA ALA A 63 -8.14 8.60 13.21
C ALA A 63 -7.26 7.76 14.16
N GLY A 64 -5.92 7.94 14.10
CA GLY A 64 -4.95 7.27 14.95
C GLY A 64 -4.65 5.82 14.55
N GLY A 65 -5.04 5.39 13.35
CA GLY A 65 -4.67 4.10 12.78
C GLY A 65 -3.39 4.15 11.95
N ARG A 66 -3.04 3.01 11.34
CA ARG A 66 -1.92 2.94 10.37
C ARG A 66 -2.30 3.42 8.97
N GLY A 67 -3.55 3.80 8.74
CA GLY A 67 -4.04 4.14 7.40
C GLY A 67 -4.03 2.95 6.45
N TYR A 68 -4.06 3.26 5.17
CA TYR A 68 -4.23 2.28 4.09
C TYR A 68 -3.24 2.57 2.97
N SER A 69 -2.67 1.53 2.40
CA SER A 69 -1.72 1.70 1.28
C SER A 69 -2.43 1.72 -0.08
N CYS A 70 -3.76 1.61 -0.11
CA CYS A 70 -4.55 1.49 -1.32
C CYS A 70 -5.91 2.18 -1.19
N LEU A 71 -6.29 3.02 -2.17
CA LEU A 71 -7.61 3.66 -2.22
C LEU A 71 -8.75 2.65 -2.38
N ALA A 72 -8.53 1.53 -3.07
CA ALA A 72 -9.55 0.49 -3.19
C ALA A 72 -9.87 -0.15 -1.82
N GLU A 73 -8.86 -0.28 -0.95
CA GLU A 73 -9.05 -0.78 0.41
C GLU A 73 -9.88 0.18 1.24
N ILE A 74 -9.55 1.49 1.24
CA ILE A 74 -10.34 2.52 1.93
C ILE A 74 -11.80 2.45 1.52
N ARG A 75 -12.04 2.43 0.20
CA ARG A 75 -13.39 2.37 -0.37
C ARG A 75 -14.15 1.11 0.04
N MET A 76 -13.45 -0.02 0.19
CA MET A 76 -14.06 -1.26 0.67
C MET A 76 -14.45 -1.15 2.15
N VAL A 77 -13.58 -0.57 2.98
CA VAL A 77 -13.88 -0.33 4.41
C VAL A 77 -15.05 0.64 4.58
N GLU A 78 -15.08 1.74 3.82
CA GLU A 78 -16.22 2.67 3.79
C GLU A 78 -17.52 1.98 3.36
N THR A 79 -17.44 1.08 2.38
CA THR A 79 -18.62 0.32 1.95
C THR A 79 -19.12 -0.62 3.04
N ILE A 80 -18.22 -1.29 3.77
CA ILE A 80 -18.59 -2.16 4.90
C ILE A 80 -19.20 -1.35 6.04
N ARG A 81 -18.63 -0.17 6.36
CA ARG A 81 -19.04 0.67 7.50
C ARG A 81 -20.28 1.50 7.21
N ASP A 82 -20.32 2.16 6.05
CA ASP A 82 -21.28 3.22 5.71
C ASP A 82 -22.19 2.84 4.53
N GLY A 83 -22.03 1.64 3.96
CA GLY A 83 -22.83 1.12 2.86
C GLY A 83 -22.44 1.63 1.47
N LYS A 84 -21.50 2.58 1.36
CA LYS A 84 -20.98 3.09 0.08
C LYS A 84 -19.57 3.69 0.22
N PRO A 85 -18.76 3.71 -0.85
CA PRO A 85 -17.49 4.41 -0.84
C PRO A 85 -17.70 5.93 -0.92
N ALA A 86 -16.97 6.68 -0.09
CA ALA A 86 -16.93 8.14 -0.09
C ALA A 86 -15.62 8.67 -0.71
N THR A 87 -14.50 7.98 -0.47
CA THR A 87 -13.18 8.36 -0.98
C THR A 87 -13.09 8.12 -2.49
N PRO A 88 -12.80 9.13 -3.34
CA PRO A 88 -12.62 8.94 -4.77
C PRO A 88 -11.32 8.18 -5.10
N PHE A 89 -11.22 7.65 -6.32
CA PHE A 89 -9.91 7.29 -6.87
C PHE A 89 -9.12 8.54 -7.26
N MET A 90 -7.82 8.39 -7.54
CA MET A 90 -6.98 9.50 -7.99
C MET A 90 -7.51 10.12 -9.29
N GLN A 91 -7.40 11.43 -9.38
CA GLN A 91 -7.73 12.27 -10.53
C GLN A 91 -6.47 12.89 -11.13
N PHE A 92 -6.59 13.47 -12.33
CA PHE A 92 -5.47 14.21 -12.92
C PHE A 92 -5.05 15.37 -12.01
N GLY A 93 -3.74 15.51 -11.80
CA GLY A 93 -3.14 16.45 -10.86
C GLY A 93 -2.88 15.88 -9.46
N ASP A 94 -3.47 14.73 -9.10
CA ASP A 94 -3.16 14.09 -7.82
C ASP A 94 -1.71 13.58 -7.81
N ARG A 95 -1.05 13.70 -6.66
CA ARG A 95 0.33 13.28 -6.45
C ARG A 95 0.40 12.18 -5.39
N VAL A 96 1.02 11.05 -5.74
CA VAL A 96 1.27 9.94 -4.81
C VAL A 96 2.75 9.86 -4.49
N GLY A 97 3.06 9.71 -3.21
CA GLY A 97 4.39 9.44 -2.71
C GLY A 97 4.45 8.12 -1.96
N ILE A 98 5.42 7.27 -2.25
CA ILE A 98 5.65 6.01 -1.53
C ILE A 98 7.13 5.91 -1.16
N GLU A 99 7.41 5.69 0.12
CA GLU A 99 8.77 5.59 0.64
C GLU A 99 8.84 4.60 1.80
N MET A 100 10.02 4.02 2.04
CA MET A 100 10.26 3.18 3.21
C MET A 100 11.48 3.66 3.96
N HIS A 101 11.31 3.81 5.28
CA HIS A 101 12.38 4.19 6.19
C HIS A 101 12.78 3.01 7.08
N ASP A 102 14.07 2.96 7.43
CA ASP A 102 14.59 2.09 8.48
C ASP A 102 14.19 2.59 9.87
N ASP A 103 14.68 1.89 10.90
CA ASP A 103 14.33 2.20 12.30
C ASP A 103 14.95 3.52 12.78
N ASP A 104 16.01 4.01 12.13
CA ASP A 104 16.65 5.30 12.40
C ASP A 104 16.01 6.45 11.59
N GLY A 105 15.02 6.12 10.74
CA GLY A 105 14.32 7.09 9.90
C GLY A 105 15.03 7.43 8.59
N ALA A 106 16.08 6.70 8.21
CA ALA A 106 16.75 6.90 6.93
C ALA A 106 16.00 6.20 5.79
N SER A 107 15.95 6.85 4.62
CA SER A 107 15.30 6.28 3.43
C SER A 107 16.07 5.07 2.92
N ILE A 108 15.39 3.94 2.75
CA ILE A 108 16.00 2.67 2.35
C ILE A 108 16.11 2.58 0.82
N PHE A 109 15.06 2.99 0.10
CA PHE A 109 14.92 2.79 -1.35
C PHE A 109 14.81 4.10 -2.14
N GLY A 110 14.80 5.25 -1.45
CA GLY A 110 14.34 6.50 -2.03
C GLY A 110 12.82 6.55 -2.18
N ARG A 111 12.32 7.67 -2.69
CA ARG A 111 10.89 7.96 -2.82
C ARG A 111 10.40 7.71 -4.24
N ILE A 112 9.33 6.93 -4.37
CA ILE A 112 8.46 6.97 -5.55
C ILE A 112 7.59 8.21 -5.41
N ASP A 113 7.61 9.09 -6.40
CA ASP A 113 6.91 10.37 -6.35
C ASP A 113 6.34 10.70 -7.73
N GLN A 114 5.03 10.58 -7.88
CA GLN A 114 4.36 10.62 -9.18
C GLN A 114 3.11 11.49 -9.15
N THR A 115 2.91 12.27 -10.20
CA THR A 115 1.67 13.00 -10.47
C THR A 115 0.87 12.28 -11.54
N VAL A 116 -0.43 12.13 -11.32
CA VAL A 116 -1.35 11.54 -12.29
C VAL A 116 -1.60 12.55 -13.41
N GLU A 117 -1.19 12.18 -14.62
CA GLU A 117 -1.32 13.04 -15.81
C GLU A 117 -2.21 12.40 -16.86
N LYS A 118 -2.83 13.25 -17.68
CA LYS A 118 -3.57 12.80 -18.84
C LYS A 118 -2.58 12.29 -19.88
N PHE A 119 -2.81 11.07 -20.36
CA PHE A 119 -2.06 10.55 -21.50
C PHE A 119 -2.69 11.07 -22.80
N ASP A 120 -2.03 12.05 -23.43
CA ASP A 120 -2.38 12.55 -24.75
C ASP A 120 -1.45 11.91 -25.79
N VAL A 121 -2.03 11.25 -26.80
CA VAL A 121 -1.33 10.55 -27.90
C VAL A 121 -1.26 11.44 -29.13
#